data_AF-A0A4U3M636-F1
#
_entry.id   AF-A0A4U3M636-F1
#
_cell.length_a   1.000
_cell.length_b   1.000
_cell.length_c   1.000
_cell.angle_alpha   90.00
_cell.angle_beta   90.00
_cell.angle_gamma   90.00
#
_symmetry.space_group_name_H-M   'P 1'
#
loop_
_entity.id
_entity.type
_entity.pdbx_description
1 polymer ?
#
loop_
_entity_poly.entity_id
_entity_poly.type
_entity_poly.pdbx_seq_one_letter_code
_entity_poly.pdbx_strand_id
1 'polypeptide(L)'
;MNTELPEDPQRRRLRERLEVIQIRTDKASSWRDAVRPLRFLLNREGFVPIKTRLASTDLDFLEASRDDLLAFSELSLRLIDLHQPRDAGGITSDTAHPILRCRSCMWRWPCPTFRAITEAFSIGHDMGS
;
A
#
# COMPACT_ATOMS: atom_id res chain seq x y z
N MET A 1 14.50 -12.94 34.00
CA MET A 1 13.31 -13.64 33.49
C MET A 1 12.70 -12.71 32.45
N ASN A 2 12.89 -12.99 31.16
CA ASN A 2 12.34 -12.14 30.10
C ASN A 2 10.85 -12.46 29.98
N THR A 3 10.02 -11.56 30.48
CA THR A 3 8.57 -11.63 30.32
C THR A 3 8.26 -11.21 28.89
N GLU A 4 8.25 -12.18 27.96
CA GLU A 4 7.69 -11.95 26.64
C GLU A 4 6.22 -11.57 26.82
N LEU A 5 5.86 -10.35 26.41
CA LEU A 5 4.48 -9.91 26.40
C LEU A 5 3.70 -10.86 25.47
N PRO A 6 2.52 -11.36 25.89
CA PRO A 6 1.73 -12.24 25.05
C PRO A 6 1.37 -11.56 23.72
N GLU A 7 1.51 -12.28 22.61
CA GLU A 7 1.21 -11.75 21.28
C GLU A 7 -0.28 -11.38 21.17
N ASP A 8 -0.55 -10.16 20.69
CA ASP A 8 -1.90 -9.70 20.40
C ASP A 8 -2.55 -10.58 19.32
N PRO A 9 -3.64 -11.31 19.61
CA PRO A 9 -4.32 -12.17 18.64
C PRO A 9 -4.84 -11.41 17.42
N GLN A 10 -5.22 -10.14 17.55
CA GLN A 10 -5.68 -9.32 16.44
C GLN A 10 -4.51 -8.96 15.52
N ARG A 11 -3.36 -8.60 16.10
CA ARG A 11 -2.12 -8.36 15.35
C ARG A 11 -1.70 -9.60 14.57
N ARG A 12 -1.75 -10.79 15.19
CA ARG A 12 -1.40 -12.05 14.52
C ARG A 12 -2.31 -12.33 13.33
N ARG A 13 -3.62 -12.27 13.51
CA ARG A 13 -4.60 -12.49 12.43
C ARG A 13 -4.42 -11.51 11.26
N LEU A 14 -4.17 -10.24 11.57
CA LEU A 14 -3.90 -9.23 10.54
C LEU A 14 -2.64 -9.58 9.76
N ARG A 15 -1.56 -9.97 10.45
CA ARG A 15 -0.31 -10.38 9.82
C ARG A 15 -0.51 -11.59 8.91
N GLU A 16 -1.14 -12.64 9.40
CA GLU A 16 -1.44 -13.86 8.61
C GLU A 16 -2.25 -13.51 7.35
N ARG A 17 -3.26 -12.64 7.47
CA ARG A 17 -4.04 -12.19 6.31
C ARG A 17 -3.17 -11.46 5.27
N LEU A 18 -2.30 -10.57 5.71
CA LEU A 18 -1.40 -9.83 4.82
C LEU A 18 -0.36 -10.76 4.14
N GLU A 19 0.16 -11.75 4.86
CA GLU A 19 1.07 -12.77 4.31
C GLU A 19 0.37 -13.62 3.23
N VAL A 20 -0.89 -13.99 3.43
CA VAL A 20 -1.68 -14.70 2.41
C VAL A 20 -1.85 -13.86 1.14
N ILE A 21 -2.17 -12.57 1.29
CA ILE A 21 -2.28 -11.65 0.15
C ILE A 21 -0.95 -11.55 -0.59
N GLN A 22 0.16 -11.43 0.15
CA GLN A 22 1.50 -11.36 -0.43
C GLN A 22 1.84 -12.63 -1.22
N ILE A 23 1.64 -13.82 -0.63
CA ILE A 23 1.91 -15.11 -1.28
C ILE A 23 1.09 -15.28 -2.55
N ARG A 24 -0.20 -14.89 -2.53
CA ARG A 24 -1.08 -14.99 -3.71
C ARG A 24 -0.63 -14.04 -4.81
N THR A 25 -0.31 -12.80 -4.46
CA THR A 25 0.15 -11.78 -5.40
C THR A 25 1.48 -12.15 -6.04
N ASP A 26 2.42 -12.69 -5.26
CA ASP A 26 3.75 -13.11 -5.74
C ASP A 26 3.67 -14.32 -6.70
N LYS A 27 2.73 -15.25 -6.44
CA LYS A 27 2.53 -16.44 -7.29
C LYS A 27 1.68 -16.19 -8.53
N ALA A 28 0.97 -15.07 -8.60
CA ALA A 28 0.13 -14.74 -9.75
C ALA A 28 1.01 -14.37 -10.94
N SER A 29 0.62 -14.82 -12.12
CA SER A 29 1.30 -14.45 -13.36
C SER A 29 1.23 -12.94 -13.58
N SER A 30 2.32 -12.32 -14.01
CA SER A 30 2.29 -10.89 -14.39
C SER A 30 1.63 -10.72 -15.76
N TRP A 31 0.59 -9.90 -15.81
CA TRP A 31 -0.16 -9.60 -17.04
C TRP A 31 0.30 -8.29 -17.71
N ARG A 32 1.32 -7.62 -17.16
CA ARG A 32 1.74 -6.28 -17.60
C ARG A 32 2.00 -6.19 -19.09
N ASP A 33 2.79 -7.11 -19.63
CA ASP A 33 3.16 -7.10 -21.05
C ASP A 33 2.06 -7.68 -21.94
N ALA A 34 1.27 -8.62 -21.42
CA ALA A 34 0.14 -9.21 -22.14
C ALA A 34 -1.02 -8.24 -22.33
N VAL A 35 -1.28 -7.35 -21.37
CA VAL A 35 -2.42 -6.40 -21.42
C VAL A 35 -2.16 -5.22 -22.35
N ARG A 36 -0.90 -4.81 -22.54
CA ARG A 36 -0.58 -3.62 -23.34
C ARG A 36 -1.08 -3.73 -24.80
N PRO A 37 -0.86 -4.84 -25.54
CA PRO A 37 -1.43 -5.03 -26.87
C PRO A 37 -2.96 -5.08 -26.88
N LEU A 38 -3.58 -5.64 -25.83
CA LEU A 38 -5.03 -5.82 -25.75
C LEU A 38 -5.79 -4.49 -25.75
N ARG A 39 -5.17 -3.40 -25.28
CA ARG A 39 -5.76 -2.05 -25.31
C ARG A 39 -6.09 -1.58 -26.73
N PHE A 40 -5.31 -1.98 -27.72
CA PHE A 40 -5.55 -1.62 -29.13
C PHE A 40 -6.64 -2.47 -29.79
N LEU A 41 -7.10 -3.52 -29.11
CA LEU A 41 -8.13 -4.44 -29.59
C LEU A 41 -9.51 -4.20 -28.94
N LEU A 42 -9.64 -3.11 -28.16
CA LEU A 42 -10.93 -2.73 -27.60
C LEU A 42 -11.90 -2.36 -28.72
N ASN A 43 -13.10 -2.93 -28.66
CA ASN A 43 -14.18 -2.53 -29.54
C ASN A 43 -14.78 -1.18 -29.13
N ARG A 44 -15.78 -0.70 -29.89
CA ARG A 44 -16.47 0.57 -29.60
C ARG A 44 -17.20 0.59 -28.27
N GLU A 45 -17.51 -0.57 -27.71
CA GLU A 45 -18.18 -0.74 -26.42
C GLU A 45 -17.17 -0.81 -25.25
N GLY A 46 -15.87 -0.75 -25.54
CA GLY A 46 -14.82 -0.65 -24.52
C GLY A 46 -14.37 -1.99 -23.94
N PHE A 47 -14.64 -3.12 -24.61
CA PHE A 47 -14.15 -4.44 -24.19
C PHE A 47 -13.37 -5.17 -25.28
N VAL A 48 -12.54 -6.13 -24.85
CA VAL A 48 -11.83 -7.07 -25.72
C VAL A 48 -12.07 -8.49 -25.18
N PRO A 49 -12.70 -9.40 -25.94
CA PRO A 49 -12.82 -10.79 -25.53
C PRO A 49 -11.45 -11.46 -25.64
N ILE A 50 -11.00 -12.10 -24.57
CA ILE A 50 -9.74 -12.84 -24.55
C ILE A 50 -9.99 -14.31 -24.24
N LYS A 51 -9.30 -15.19 -24.96
CA LYS A 51 -9.21 -16.61 -24.62
C LYS A 51 -7.81 -16.87 -24.10
N THR A 52 -7.70 -17.19 -22.81
CA THR A 52 -6.42 -17.41 -22.16
C THR A 52 -6.47 -18.65 -21.27
N ARG A 53 -5.30 -19.15 -20.87
CA ARG A 53 -5.17 -20.20 -19.84
C ARG A 53 -4.79 -19.52 -18.54
N LEU A 54 -5.52 -19.83 -17.48
CA LEU A 54 -5.27 -19.34 -16.13
C LEU A 54 -4.86 -20.52 -15.25
N ALA A 55 -3.81 -20.35 -14.45
CA ALA A 55 -3.51 -21.27 -13.36
C ALA A 55 -4.51 -21.07 -12.22
N SER A 56 -4.62 -22.05 -11.32
CA SER A 56 -5.46 -21.92 -10.12
C SER A 56 -5.07 -20.69 -9.29
N THR A 57 -3.78 -20.41 -9.18
CA THR A 57 -3.26 -19.23 -8.45
C THR A 57 -3.63 -17.91 -9.11
N ASP A 58 -3.75 -17.87 -10.44
CA ASP A 58 -4.22 -16.68 -11.15
C ASP A 58 -5.70 -16.42 -10.84
N LEU A 59 -6.51 -17.47 -10.75
CA LEU A 59 -7.93 -17.36 -10.40
C LEU A 59 -8.11 -16.87 -8.97
N ASP A 60 -7.39 -17.45 -8.00
CA ASP A 60 -7.42 -17.04 -6.60
C ASP A 60 -6.98 -15.58 -6.41
N PHE A 61 -6.00 -15.15 -7.20
CA PHE A 61 -5.55 -13.76 -7.23
C PHE A 61 -6.64 -12.85 -7.82
N LEU A 62 -7.13 -13.15 -9.02
CA LEU A 62 -8.11 -12.31 -9.72
C LEU A 62 -9.42 -12.13 -8.94
N GLU A 63 -9.86 -13.17 -8.22
CA GLU A 63 -11.06 -13.13 -7.38
C GLU A 63 -10.96 -12.08 -6.26
N ALA A 64 -9.79 -11.97 -5.60
CA ALA A 64 -9.60 -11.11 -4.42
C ALA A 64 -8.93 -9.76 -4.72
N SER A 65 -8.18 -9.67 -5.82
CA SER A 65 -7.25 -8.56 -6.09
C SER A 65 -7.89 -7.18 -6.03
N ARG A 66 -9.10 -7.04 -6.59
CA ARG A 66 -9.79 -5.76 -6.63
C ARG A 66 -10.08 -5.26 -5.23
N ASP A 67 -10.61 -6.12 -4.38
CA ASP A 67 -11.06 -5.75 -3.05
C ASP A 67 -9.86 -5.55 -2.11
N ASP A 68 -8.83 -6.38 -2.24
CA ASP A 68 -7.57 -6.20 -1.51
C ASP A 68 -6.89 -4.86 -1.90
N LEU A 69 -6.78 -4.53 -3.19
CA LEU A 69 -6.21 -3.24 -3.63
C LEU A 69 -7.01 -2.03 -3.16
N LEU A 70 -8.36 -2.11 -3.20
CA LEU A 70 -9.21 -1.06 -2.66
C LEU A 70 -8.96 -0.89 -1.16
N ALA A 71 -8.92 -1.98 -0.39
CA ALA A 71 -8.64 -1.94 1.04
C ALA A 71 -7.27 -1.33 1.37
N PHE A 72 -6.21 -1.68 0.61
CA PHE A 72 -4.88 -1.08 0.78
C PHE A 72 -4.86 0.41 0.46
N SER A 73 -5.53 0.82 -0.62
CA SER A 73 -5.60 2.24 -1.00
C SER A 73 -6.35 3.06 0.04
N GLU A 74 -7.47 2.55 0.55
CA GLU A 74 -8.26 3.19 1.59
C GLU A 74 -7.50 3.28 2.92
N LEU A 75 -6.83 2.21 3.33
CA LEU A 75 -5.96 2.22 4.51
C LEU A 75 -4.85 3.28 4.35
N SER A 76 -4.21 3.32 3.18
CA SER A 76 -3.10 4.25 2.93
C SER A 76 -3.56 5.71 2.99
N LEU A 77 -4.72 6.03 2.40
CA LEU A 77 -5.35 7.35 2.51
C LEU A 77 -5.65 7.71 3.97
N ARG A 78 -6.29 6.79 4.72
CA ARG A 78 -6.59 7.00 6.15
C ARG A 78 -5.32 7.23 6.97
N LEU A 79 -4.23 6.52 6.67
CA LEU A 79 -2.95 6.70 7.37
C LEU A 79 -2.29 8.04 7.01
N ILE A 80 -2.36 8.50 5.76
CA ILE A 80 -1.89 9.83 5.36
C ILE A 80 -2.68 10.91 6.09
N ASP A 81 -4.01 10.78 6.12
CA ASP A 81 -4.88 11.71 6.83
C ASP A 81 -4.58 11.70 8.33
N LEU A 82 -4.38 10.53 8.93
CA LEU A 82 -4.07 10.44 10.35
C LEU A 82 -2.70 11.06 10.66
N HIS A 83 -1.69 10.79 9.84
CA HIS A 83 -0.31 11.21 10.02
C HIS A 83 -0.01 12.50 9.24
N GLN A 84 -0.35 13.64 9.84
CA GLN A 84 -0.06 14.97 9.28
C GLN A 84 0.95 15.76 10.13
N PRO A 85 1.69 16.72 9.53
CA PRO A 85 2.56 17.62 10.29
C PRO A 85 1.73 18.56 11.17
N ARG A 86 2.24 18.83 12.36
CA ARG A 86 1.75 19.85 13.29
C ARG A 86 2.96 20.59 13.85
N ASP A 87 2.79 21.88 14.09
CA ASP A 87 3.75 22.61 14.90
C ASP A 87 3.83 21.98 16.30
N ALA A 88 5.06 21.79 16.79
CA ALA A 88 5.33 21.26 18.11
C ALA A 88 5.06 22.29 19.23
N GLY A 89 4.84 23.57 18.89
CA GLY A 89 4.47 24.62 19.84
C GLY A 89 5.58 24.95 20.85
N GLY A 90 6.83 24.60 20.52
CA GLY A 90 7.99 24.96 21.33
C GLY A 90 8.42 26.41 21.08
N ILE A 91 9.05 27.05 22.08
CA ILE A 91 9.77 28.30 21.89
C ILE A 91 10.94 28.01 20.94
N THR A 92 10.74 28.23 19.65
CA THR A 92 11.81 28.12 18.65
C THR A 92 12.51 29.46 18.52
N SER A 93 13.83 29.44 18.49
CA SER A 93 14.64 30.62 18.16
C SER A 93 14.57 30.97 16.66
N ASP A 94 14.10 30.03 15.83
CA ASP A 94 13.87 30.21 14.41
C ASP A 94 12.38 29.99 14.11
N THR A 95 11.62 31.08 14.06
CA THR A 95 10.18 31.06 13.72
C THR A 95 9.94 30.82 12.23
N ALA A 96 10.96 30.95 11.38
CA ALA A 96 10.83 30.67 9.95
C ALA A 96 10.87 29.16 9.66
N HIS A 97 11.48 28.36 10.55
CA HIS A 97 11.60 26.90 10.40
C HIS A 97 11.15 26.15 11.67
N PRO A 98 9.84 26.14 11.99
CA PRO A 98 9.35 25.44 13.17
C PRO A 98 9.63 23.94 13.10
N ILE A 99 10.01 23.34 14.23
CA ILE A 99 10.16 21.89 14.32
C ILE A 99 8.78 21.24 14.23
N LEU A 100 8.51 20.58 13.11
CA LEU A 100 7.27 19.85 12.90
C LEU A 100 7.32 18.46 13.51
N ARG A 101 6.19 18.05 14.12
CA ARG A 101 5.95 16.69 14.60
C ARG A 101 4.69 16.13 13.95
N CYS A 102 4.58 14.82 13.85
CA CYS A 102 3.34 14.18 13.42
C CYS A 102 2.26 14.35 14.49
N ARG A 103 1.05 14.77 14.11
CA ARG A 103 -0.07 14.94 15.05
C ARG A 103 -0.53 13.64 15.74
N SER A 104 -0.32 12.50 15.09
CA SER A 104 -0.80 11.18 15.55
C SER A 104 0.20 10.52 16.50
N CYS A 105 1.45 10.34 16.05
CA CYS A 105 2.46 9.65 16.84
C CYS A 105 3.45 10.56 17.58
N MET A 106 3.42 11.88 17.36
CA MET A 106 4.29 12.88 17.99
C MET A 106 5.80 12.79 17.68
N TRP A 107 6.20 11.91 16.75
CA TRP A 107 7.56 11.83 16.21
C TRP A 107 7.87 13.04 15.32
N ARG A 108 9.16 13.38 15.16
CA ARG A 108 9.60 14.42 14.20
C ARG A 108 9.05 14.11 12.81
N TRP A 109 8.51 15.13 12.15
CA TRP A 109 7.99 15.00 10.79
C TRP A 109 9.13 14.94 9.75
N PRO A 110 9.02 14.12 8.69
CA PRO A 110 8.01 13.07 8.49
C PRO A 110 8.16 11.94 9.50
N CYS A 111 7.06 11.36 9.99
CA CYS A 111 7.15 10.25 10.94
C CYS A 111 7.45 8.90 10.25
N PRO A 112 7.87 7.85 10.98
CA PRO A 112 8.19 6.55 10.39
C PRO A 112 7.05 5.95 9.56
N THR A 113 5.80 6.02 10.04
CA THR A 113 4.64 5.51 9.30
C THR A 113 4.43 6.23 7.97
N PHE A 114 4.49 7.56 7.98
CA PHE A 114 4.37 8.35 6.75
C PHE A 114 5.50 8.02 5.77
N ARG A 115 6.75 7.91 6.26
CA ARG A 115 7.89 7.48 5.41
C ARG A 115 7.68 6.11 4.80
N ALA A 116 7.21 5.13 5.57
CA ALA A 116 6.94 3.78 5.06
C ALA A 116 5.87 3.79 3.96
N ILE A 117 4.83 4.62 4.10
CA ILE A 117 3.81 4.82 3.06
C ILE A 117 4.44 5.47 1.83
N THR A 118 5.20 6.55 1.99
CA THR A 118 5.89 7.21 0.87
C THR A 118 6.77 6.21 0.12
N GLU A 119 7.60 5.45 0.83
CA GLU A 119 8.47 4.44 0.24
C GLU A 119 7.68 3.38 -0.54
N ALA A 120 6.60 2.84 0.04
CA ALA A 120 5.77 1.83 -0.61
C ALA A 120 5.16 2.29 -1.95
N PHE A 121 4.86 3.58 -2.10
CA PHE A 121 4.24 4.13 -3.31
C PHE A 121 5.21 4.89 -4.24
N SER A 122 6.42 5.21 -3.79
CA SER A 122 7.45 5.88 -4.62
C SER A 122 8.15 4.93 -5.60
N ILE A 123 8.17 3.62 -5.34
CA ILE A 123 8.86 2.61 -6.17
C ILE A 123 8.31 2.53 -7.63
N GLY A 124 7.16 3.15 -7.91
CA GLY A 124 6.56 3.19 -9.25
C GLY A 124 6.84 4.43 -10.10
N HIS A 125 7.42 5.50 -9.57
CA HIS A 125 7.53 6.79 -10.27
C HIS A 125 8.88 7.05 -10.96
N ASP A 126 9.93 6.26 -10.64
CA ASP A 126 11.29 6.44 -11.17
C ASP A 126 11.63 5.53 -12.37
N MET A 127 10.73 4.66 -12.83
CA MET A 127 10.90 3.87 -14.06
C MET A 127 10.22 4.51 -15.27
N GLY A 128 10.28 5.84 -15.37
CA GLY A 128 9.58 6.59 -16.41
C GLY A 128 10.04 8.04 -16.57
N SER A 129 11.34 8.31 -16.44
CA SER A 129 11.98 9.52 -16.97
C SER A 129 13.08 9.13 -17.95
#